data_AF-U6MRR3-F1
#
_entry.id   AF-U6MRR3-F1
#
_cell.length_a   1.000
_cell.length_b   1.000
_cell.length_c   1.000
_cell.angle_alpha   90.00
_cell.angle_beta   90.00
_cell.angle_gamma   90.00
#
_symmetry.space_group_name_H-M   'P 1'
#
loop_
_entity.id
_entity.type
_entity.pdbx_description
1 polymer ?
#
loop_
_entity_poly.entity_id
_entity_poly.type
_entity_poly.pdbx_seq_one_letter_code
_entity_poly.pdbx_strand_id
1 'polypeptide(L)'
;MPPPSLVRVLSALLLLIAPSTAALETDAVKYTASLSGSPECLDKVNAAREAAGFSSFTQATNGSNLQAPQGDISDGEWKKMCDYLIPAQEQTYSTASFEDGTYAFKSLTSEKPECESIVNYWKTAFKNFTGLPPSQNQAADLYSNQHNISFVALYNPSANATADCRVATCTKSASPGPTFFSDSASDAAEKGYALICKTMPTAFKSKDTAPFTQDQWNMITASLTGSTIAAAPRFFLLVISALGMMIL
;
A
#
# COMPACT_ATOMS: atom_id res chain seq x y z
N MET A 1 50.12 -31.78 -81.19
CA MET A 1 49.05 -32.69 -80.71
C MET A 1 48.83 -32.44 -79.21
N PRO A 2 47.62 -32.66 -78.67
CA PRO A 2 47.18 -32.13 -77.34
C PRO A 2 47.55 -33.06 -76.17
N PRO A 3 47.14 -32.78 -74.90
CA PRO A 3 46.91 -31.50 -74.22
C PRO A 3 48.05 -31.35 -73.15
N PRO A 4 47.91 -31.37 -71.79
CA PRO A 4 46.81 -30.99 -70.86
C PRO A 4 46.66 -29.45 -70.75
N SER A 5 45.73 -28.78 -70.04
CA SER A 5 44.84 -29.05 -68.88
C SER A 5 45.46 -29.03 -67.47
N LEU A 6 45.63 -27.82 -66.91
CA LEU A 6 45.81 -27.58 -65.47
C LEU A 6 44.64 -26.72 -64.95
N VAL A 7 43.62 -27.38 -64.41
CA VAL A 7 42.46 -26.72 -63.80
C VAL A 7 42.91 -26.10 -62.47
N ARG A 8 42.97 -24.77 -62.40
CA ARG A 8 43.12 -24.04 -61.13
C ARG A 8 41.77 -24.00 -60.42
N VAL A 9 41.58 -24.87 -59.44
CA VAL A 9 40.46 -24.76 -58.50
C VAL A 9 40.74 -23.59 -57.55
N LEU A 10 40.06 -22.45 -57.75
CA LEU A 10 39.97 -21.43 -56.71
C LEU A 10 38.91 -21.86 -55.69
N SER A 11 39.36 -22.44 -54.58
CA SER A 11 38.52 -22.59 -53.39
C SER A 11 38.28 -21.22 -52.76
N ALA A 12 37.20 -20.55 -53.17
CA ALA A 12 36.71 -19.35 -52.49
C ALA A 12 36.11 -19.76 -51.13
N LEU A 13 36.88 -19.55 -50.06
CA LEU A 13 36.43 -19.81 -48.69
C LEU A 13 35.46 -18.69 -48.26
N LEU A 14 34.14 -18.91 -48.40
CA LEU A 14 33.14 -18.01 -47.85
C LEU A 14 33.18 -18.06 -46.32
N LEU A 15 33.80 -17.06 -45.70
CA LEU A 15 33.63 -16.78 -44.28
C LEU A 15 32.22 -16.20 -44.06
N LEU A 16 31.28 -17.03 -43.58
CA LEU A 16 30.03 -16.52 -43.04
C LEU A 16 30.34 -15.75 -41.75
N ILE A 17 30.39 -14.42 -41.86
CA ILE A 17 30.37 -13.53 -40.69
C ILE A 17 28.95 -13.59 -40.12
N ALA A 18 28.72 -14.52 -39.19
CA ALA A 18 27.54 -14.45 -38.35
C ALA A 18 27.62 -13.15 -37.53
N PRO A 19 26.61 -12.26 -37.57
CA PRO A 19 26.57 -11.16 -36.64
C PRO A 19 26.42 -11.76 -35.24
N SER A 20 27.46 -11.62 -34.41
CA SER A 20 27.35 -11.88 -32.98
C SER A 20 26.36 -10.85 -32.43
N THR A 21 25.09 -11.21 -32.38
CA THR A 21 24.10 -10.53 -31.55
C THR A 21 24.55 -10.73 -30.11
N ALA A 22 25.36 -9.80 -29.61
CA ALA A 22 25.55 -9.63 -28.20
C ALA A 22 24.14 -9.45 -27.62
N ALA A 23 23.67 -10.45 -26.88
CA ALA A 23 22.51 -10.25 -26.04
C ALA A 23 22.87 -9.11 -25.10
N LEU A 24 22.15 -7.99 -25.23
CA LEU A 24 22.05 -7.03 -24.15
C LEU A 24 21.38 -7.79 -23.02
N GLU A 25 22.19 -8.34 -22.11
CA GLU A 25 21.69 -8.77 -20.82
C GLU A 25 21.13 -7.51 -20.16
N THR A 26 19.81 -7.41 -20.12
CA THR A 26 19.13 -6.36 -19.39
C THR A 26 19.47 -6.56 -17.92
N ASP A 27 20.26 -5.65 -17.35
CA ASP A 27 20.66 -5.70 -15.94
C ASP A 27 19.42 -5.97 -15.07
N ALA A 28 19.43 -7.08 -14.35
CA ALA A 28 18.26 -7.54 -13.63
C ALA A 28 17.91 -6.53 -12.52
N VAL A 29 16.84 -5.76 -12.69
CA VAL A 29 16.40 -4.78 -11.70
C VAL A 29 15.84 -5.51 -10.48
N LYS A 30 16.40 -5.23 -9.31
CA LYS A 30 15.97 -5.78 -8.02
C LYS A 30 15.18 -4.74 -7.25
N TYR A 31 14.10 -5.19 -6.61
CA TYR A 31 13.30 -4.39 -5.68
C TYR A 31 13.37 -5.02 -4.29
N THR A 32 13.46 -4.20 -3.26
CA THR A 32 13.28 -4.59 -1.86
C THR A 32 12.36 -3.58 -1.17
N ALA A 33 11.70 -3.99 -0.08
CA ALA A 33 10.87 -3.10 0.72
C ALA A 33 11.14 -3.32 2.21
N SER A 34 11.07 -2.23 2.97
CA SER A 34 11.31 -2.22 4.41
C SER A 34 10.32 -1.29 5.11
N LEU A 35 10.21 -1.43 6.44
CA LEU A 35 9.33 -0.61 7.28
C LEU A 35 10.12 0.13 8.36
N SER A 36 9.64 1.30 8.77
CA SER A 36 10.16 2.04 9.93
C SER A 36 10.16 1.19 11.20
N GLY A 37 11.21 1.30 12.01
CA GLY A 37 11.34 0.52 13.26
C GLY A 37 10.27 0.86 14.31
N SER A 38 9.83 2.12 14.33
CA SER A 38 8.72 2.65 15.13
C SER A 38 7.42 2.80 14.32
N PRO A 39 6.24 2.76 14.98
CA PRO A 39 5.03 3.33 14.43
C PRO A 39 5.13 4.86 14.33
N GLU A 40 4.57 5.42 13.26
CA GLU A 40 4.58 6.85 12.94
C GLU A 40 3.15 7.42 12.89
N CYS A 41 2.98 8.72 13.12
CA CYS A 41 1.71 9.46 12.93
C CYS A 41 0.47 9.01 13.73
N LEU A 42 0.59 8.02 14.62
CA LEU A 42 -0.53 7.46 15.39
C LEU A 42 -1.23 8.53 16.25
N ASP A 43 -0.51 9.56 16.70
CA ASP A 43 -1.06 10.71 17.43
C ASP A 43 -2.05 11.51 16.58
N LYS A 44 -1.70 11.84 15.32
CA LYS A 44 -2.57 12.61 14.40
C LYS A 44 -3.74 11.77 13.91
N VAL A 45 -3.53 10.47 13.72
CA VAL A 45 -4.59 9.51 13.39
C VAL A 45 -5.60 9.43 14.54
N ASN A 46 -5.14 9.30 15.79
CA ASN A 46 -6.01 9.24 16.96
C ASN A 46 -6.74 10.57 17.22
N ALA A 47 -6.07 11.72 17.10
CA ALA A 47 -6.72 13.02 17.21
C ALA A 47 -7.86 13.21 16.20
N ALA A 48 -7.73 12.70 14.96
CA ALA A 48 -8.80 12.72 13.97
C ALA A 48 -9.98 11.81 14.34
N ARG A 49 -9.71 10.65 14.94
CA ARG A 49 -10.73 9.71 15.42
C ARG A 49 -11.51 10.26 16.61
N GLU A 50 -10.80 10.80 17.59
CA GLU A 50 -11.37 11.40 18.80
C GLU A 50 -12.26 12.61 18.46
N ALA A 51 -11.87 13.43 17.49
CA ALA A 51 -12.71 14.52 16.97
C ALA A 51 -14.03 14.04 16.35
N ALA A 52 -14.07 12.83 15.79
CA ALA A 52 -15.29 12.15 15.33
C ALA A 52 -15.96 11.28 16.42
N GLY A 53 -15.46 11.33 17.66
CA GLY A 53 -15.95 10.53 18.78
C GLY A 53 -15.69 9.02 18.65
N PHE A 54 -14.68 8.60 17.90
CA PHE A 54 -14.20 7.22 17.87
C PHE A 54 -13.13 7.04 18.94
N SER A 55 -13.05 5.84 19.53
CA SER A 55 -11.92 5.48 20.39
C SER A 55 -10.61 5.62 19.60
N SER A 56 -9.58 6.16 20.24
CA SER A 56 -8.19 6.13 19.79
C SER A 56 -7.82 4.69 19.41
N PHE A 57 -7.07 4.49 18.32
CA PHE A 57 -6.47 3.20 18.05
C PHE A 57 -5.46 2.86 19.14
N THR A 58 -5.51 1.63 19.63
CA THR A 58 -4.39 1.04 20.35
C THR A 58 -3.28 0.66 19.36
N GLN A 59 -2.03 0.68 19.81
CA GLN A 59 -0.93 0.18 18.99
C GLN A 59 -1.13 -1.31 18.73
N ALA A 60 -0.98 -1.74 17.48
CA ALA A 60 -1.09 -3.15 17.13
C ALA A 60 -0.01 -4.00 17.84
N THR A 61 -0.37 -5.25 18.10
CA THR A 61 0.51 -6.28 18.68
C THR A 61 0.33 -7.59 17.94
N ASN A 62 1.33 -8.49 18.01
CA ASN A 62 1.25 -9.94 17.73
C ASN A 62 0.22 -10.35 16.66
N GLY A 63 0.62 -10.30 15.39
CA GLY A 63 -0.22 -10.69 14.24
C GLY A 63 -1.06 -9.57 13.63
N SER A 64 -1.35 -8.49 14.37
CA SER A 64 -2.03 -7.29 13.81
C SER A 64 -1.07 -6.26 13.18
N ASN A 65 0.25 -6.48 13.29
CA ASN A 65 1.28 -5.58 12.76
C ASN A 65 1.48 -5.81 11.25
N LEU A 66 1.86 -4.76 10.53
CA LEU A 66 2.20 -4.83 9.11
C LEU A 66 3.54 -5.56 8.93
N GLN A 67 3.57 -6.59 8.08
CA GLN A 67 4.79 -7.33 7.76
C GLN A 67 5.44 -6.81 6.47
N ALA A 68 6.73 -6.54 6.52
CA ALA A 68 7.55 -6.31 5.32
C ALA A 68 7.89 -7.66 4.65
N PRO A 69 8.03 -7.70 3.31
CA PRO A 69 8.52 -8.89 2.62
C PRO A 69 9.99 -9.13 2.96
N GLN A 70 10.44 -10.38 2.87
CA GLN A 70 11.83 -10.75 3.11
C GLN A 70 12.57 -10.96 1.77
N GLY A 71 13.67 -10.23 1.58
CA GLY A 71 14.53 -10.36 0.40
C GLY A 71 14.04 -9.61 -0.84
N ASP A 72 14.50 -10.07 -2.01
CA ASP A 72 14.16 -9.50 -3.31
C ASP A 72 12.67 -9.74 -3.66
N ILE A 73 12.01 -8.73 -4.20
CA ILE A 73 10.57 -8.73 -4.54
C ILE A 73 10.39 -8.80 -6.06
N SER A 74 9.85 -9.90 -6.54
CA SER A 74 9.49 -10.11 -7.96
C SER A 74 8.07 -9.64 -8.30
N ASP A 75 7.12 -9.85 -7.41
CA ASP A 75 5.68 -9.81 -7.66
C ASP A 75 4.84 -9.51 -6.40
N GLY A 76 3.52 -9.58 -6.50
CA GLY A 76 2.58 -9.32 -5.41
C GLY A 76 2.35 -7.84 -5.07
N GLU A 77 1.64 -7.58 -3.96
CA GLU A 77 1.19 -6.22 -3.59
C GLU A 77 2.34 -5.27 -3.23
N TRP A 78 3.40 -5.80 -2.60
CA TRP A 78 4.62 -5.03 -2.34
C TRP A 78 5.33 -4.62 -3.62
N LYS A 79 5.37 -5.47 -4.65
CA LYS A 79 5.91 -5.10 -5.97
C LYS A 79 5.10 -3.99 -6.62
N LYS A 80 3.76 -4.13 -6.69
CA LYS A 80 2.86 -3.10 -7.21
C LYS A 80 3.04 -1.76 -6.52
N MET A 81 3.21 -1.77 -5.19
CA MET A 81 3.51 -0.56 -4.43
C MET A 81 4.87 0.03 -4.81
N CYS A 82 5.93 -0.77 -4.90
CA CYS A 82 7.25 -0.28 -5.26
C CYS A 82 7.31 0.27 -6.69
N ASP A 83 6.61 -0.35 -7.65
CA ASP A 83 6.45 0.18 -9.01
C ASP A 83 5.69 1.52 -9.02
N TYR A 84 4.66 1.68 -8.17
CA TYR A 84 3.95 2.95 -8.04
C TYR A 84 4.80 4.05 -7.37
N LEU A 85 5.60 3.69 -6.36
CA LEU A 85 6.45 4.63 -5.62
C LEU A 85 7.76 4.98 -6.33
N ILE A 86 8.21 4.13 -7.25
CA ILE A 86 9.38 4.33 -8.11
C ILE A 86 8.93 4.17 -9.58
N PRO A 87 8.08 5.08 -10.08
CA PRO A 87 7.43 4.91 -11.37
C PRO A 87 8.42 5.07 -12.54
N ALA A 88 8.41 4.09 -13.45
CA ALA A 88 8.99 4.27 -14.78
C ALA A 88 8.13 5.18 -15.68
N GLN A 89 6.83 5.29 -15.39
CA GLN A 89 5.83 6.13 -16.05
C GLN A 89 4.76 6.57 -15.03
N GLU A 90 4.10 7.71 -15.25
CA GLU A 90 3.00 8.15 -14.38
C GLU A 90 1.88 7.10 -14.33
N GLN A 91 1.53 6.67 -13.12
CA GLN A 91 0.47 5.68 -12.89
C GLN A 91 -0.29 5.99 -11.59
N THR A 92 -1.55 5.58 -11.53
CA THR A 92 -2.37 5.64 -10.32
C THR A 92 -2.16 4.37 -9.48
N TYR A 93 -2.05 4.52 -8.16
CA TYR A 93 -1.99 3.34 -7.29
C TYR A 93 -3.37 2.68 -7.20
N SER A 94 -3.40 1.37 -7.33
CA SER A 94 -4.57 0.55 -7.01
C SER A 94 -4.83 0.54 -5.51
N THR A 95 -5.82 -0.24 -5.09
CA THR A 95 -6.07 -0.53 -3.68
C THR A 95 -4.88 -1.24 -3.02
N ALA A 96 -4.56 -0.85 -1.79
CA ALA A 96 -3.53 -1.49 -0.96
C ALA A 96 -4.15 -2.68 -0.22
N SER A 97 -3.64 -3.90 -0.47
CA SER A 97 -4.25 -5.14 0.04
C SER A 97 -3.22 -6.19 0.46
N PHE A 98 -2.23 -5.80 1.28
CA PHE A 98 -1.10 -6.66 1.66
C PHE A 98 -1.51 -7.93 2.42
N GLU A 99 -2.35 -7.79 3.43
CA GLU A 99 -2.84 -8.86 4.32
C GLU A 99 -4.29 -8.56 4.73
N ASP A 100 -4.74 -9.09 5.86
CA ASP A 100 -6.02 -8.75 6.48
C ASP A 100 -6.10 -7.30 7.00
N GLY A 101 -7.32 -6.84 7.31
CA GLY A 101 -7.55 -5.49 7.83
C GLY A 101 -7.95 -4.46 6.78
N THR A 102 -7.68 -3.19 7.04
CA THR A 102 -7.97 -2.09 6.10
C THR A 102 -6.85 -1.04 6.16
N TYR A 103 -6.34 -0.66 4.99
CA TYR A 103 -5.10 0.10 4.86
C TYR A 103 -5.35 1.56 4.49
N ALA A 104 -4.87 2.50 5.31
CA ALA A 104 -4.65 3.87 4.86
C ALA A 104 -3.28 3.97 4.18
N PHE A 105 -3.22 4.68 3.06
CA PHE A 105 -2.00 4.78 2.25
C PHE A 105 -1.78 6.22 1.77
N LYS A 106 -0.54 6.70 1.82
CA LYS A 106 -0.13 7.94 1.15
C LYS A 106 1.34 7.86 0.75
N SER A 107 1.63 8.01 -0.54
CA SER A 107 3.00 8.24 -1.05
C SER A 107 3.63 9.49 -0.42
N LEU A 108 4.91 9.42 -0.11
CA LEU A 108 5.70 10.47 0.52
C LEU A 108 6.85 10.88 -0.42
N THR A 109 7.34 12.10 -0.25
CA THR A 109 8.53 12.62 -0.95
C THR A 109 9.84 12.29 -0.23
N SER A 110 9.77 11.77 0.99
CA SER A 110 10.92 11.34 1.80
C SER A 110 10.50 10.29 2.83
N GLU A 111 11.46 9.71 3.54
CA GLU A 111 11.24 8.81 4.66
C GLU A 111 10.54 9.46 5.87
N LYS A 112 10.52 10.80 5.97
CA LYS A 112 9.89 11.50 7.08
C LYS A 112 8.43 11.86 6.74
N PRO A 113 7.43 11.37 7.51
CA PRO A 113 6.02 11.62 7.22
C PRO A 113 5.54 12.93 7.84
N GLU A 114 4.95 13.81 7.01
CA GLU A 114 4.25 15.01 7.47
C GLU A 114 2.82 14.63 7.95
N CYS A 115 2.75 14.04 9.15
CA CYS A 115 1.58 13.32 9.67
C CYS A 115 0.25 14.08 9.58
N GLU A 116 0.24 15.37 9.88
CA GLU A 116 -0.99 16.18 9.79
C GLU A 116 -1.45 16.36 8.33
N SER A 117 -0.51 16.61 7.41
CA SER A 117 -0.80 16.71 5.97
C SER A 117 -1.33 15.38 5.42
N ILE A 118 -0.83 14.24 5.90
CA ILE A 118 -1.25 12.91 5.47
C ILE A 118 -2.67 12.58 5.99
N VAL A 119 -2.95 12.85 7.27
CA VAL A 119 -4.29 12.68 7.85
C VAL A 119 -5.30 13.60 7.17
N ASN A 120 -4.93 14.86 6.90
CA ASN A 120 -5.78 15.80 6.17
C ASN A 120 -5.99 15.35 4.71
N TYR A 121 -4.97 14.81 4.03
CA TYR A 121 -5.12 14.21 2.71
C TYR A 121 -6.18 13.09 2.74
N TRP A 122 -6.11 12.13 3.67
CA TRP A 122 -7.12 11.07 3.79
C TRP A 122 -8.52 11.63 4.05
N LYS A 123 -8.67 12.62 4.94
CA LYS A 123 -9.96 13.29 5.19
C LYS A 123 -10.57 13.91 3.91
N THR A 124 -9.77 14.37 2.95
CA THR A 124 -10.31 14.96 1.71
C THR A 124 -11.12 13.99 0.84
N ALA A 125 -11.02 12.67 1.03
CA ALA A 125 -11.90 11.71 0.37
C ALA A 125 -13.36 11.78 0.85
N PHE A 126 -13.67 12.48 1.95
CA PHE A 126 -15.03 12.78 2.39
C PHE A 126 -15.92 13.28 1.24
N LYS A 127 -15.39 14.17 0.39
CA LYS A 127 -16.11 14.75 -0.76
C LYS A 127 -16.56 13.72 -1.81
N ASN A 128 -15.99 12.52 -1.79
CA ASN A 128 -16.32 11.43 -2.72
C ASN A 128 -17.56 10.64 -2.26
N PHE A 129 -18.07 10.90 -1.05
CA PHE A 129 -19.27 10.30 -0.48
C PHE A 129 -20.40 11.35 -0.41
N THR A 130 -21.53 11.08 -1.07
CA THR A 130 -22.71 11.97 -1.09
C THR A 130 -23.66 11.75 0.10
N GLY A 131 -23.36 10.79 0.96
CA GLY A 131 -24.15 10.35 2.10
C GLY A 131 -23.42 9.22 2.84
N LEU A 132 -24.15 8.41 3.61
CA LEU A 132 -23.61 7.23 4.27
C LEU A 132 -22.85 6.35 3.25
N PRO A 133 -21.55 6.06 3.44
CA PRO A 133 -20.78 5.24 2.51
C PRO A 133 -21.45 3.87 2.28
N PRO A 134 -21.68 3.48 1.01
CA PRO A 134 -22.38 2.24 0.66
C PRO A 134 -21.55 1.00 0.99
N SER A 135 -22.14 -0.19 0.91
CA SER A 135 -21.37 -1.43 0.98
C SER A 135 -20.53 -1.66 -0.29
N GLN A 136 -19.54 -2.55 -0.23
CA GLN A 136 -18.65 -2.81 -1.37
C GLN A 136 -19.39 -3.40 -2.58
N ASN A 137 -20.41 -4.23 -2.36
CA ASN A 137 -21.26 -4.76 -3.44
C ASN A 137 -22.20 -3.71 -4.04
N GLN A 138 -22.55 -2.66 -3.29
CA GLN A 138 -23.38 -1.55 -3.78
C GLN A 138 -22.59 -0.53 -4.61
N ALA A 139 -21.28 -0.36 -4.37
CA ALA A 139 -20.43 0.56 -5.11
C ALA A 139 -18.97 0.08 -5.17
N ALA A 140 -18.71 -0.99 -5.93
CA ALA A 140 -17.37 -1.57 -6.05
C ALA A 140 -16.33 -0.53 -6.54
N ASP A 141 -16.66 0.23 -7.58
CA ASP A 141 -15.78 1.24 -8.18
C ASP A 141 -15.40 2.37 -7.21
N LEU A 142 -16.28 2.68 -6.24
CA LEU A 142 -15.99 3.67 -5.20
C LEU A 142 -14.82 3.23 -4.32
N TYR A 143 -14.72 1.92 -4.05
CA TYR A 143 -13.66 1.35 -3.20
C TYR A 143 -12.45 0.85 -3.99
N SER A 144 -12.53 0.76 -5.33
CA SER A 144 -11.35 0.64 -6.20
C SER A 144 -10.38 1.83 -6.08
N ASN A 145 -10.83 2.95 -5.50
CA ASN A 145 -9.99 4.11 -5.19
C ASN A 145 -9.37 3.99 -3.78
N GLN A 146 -8.05 3.84 -3.70
CA GLN A 146 -7.30 3.74 -2.45
C GLN A 146 -7.48 4.97 -1.52
N HIS A 147 -7.80 6.14 -2.07
CA HIS A 147 -8.09 7.33 -1.27
C HIS A 147 -9.35 7.14 -0.40
N ASN A 148 -10.37 6.49 -0.96
CA ASN A 148 -11.63 6.17 -0.27
C ASN A 148 -11.44 5.06 0.75
N ILE A 149 -10.65 4.02 0.45
CA ILE A 149 -10.26 3.00 1.44
C ILE A 149 -9.50 3.66 2.61
N SER A 150 -8.59 4.60 2.32
CA SER A 150 -7.79 5.25 3.36
C SER A 150 -8.62 6.10 4.31
N PHE A 151 -9.66 6.75 3.81
CA PHE A 151 -10.66 7.42 4.64
C PHE A 151 -11.44 6.43 5.53
N VAL A 152 -11.84 5.28 4.98
CA VAL A 152 -12.54 4.23 5.75
C VAL A 152 -11.64 3.63 6.84
N ALA A 153 -10.35 3.41 6.53
CA ALA A 153 -9.35 2.95 7.50
C ALA A 153 -9.15 3.96 8.64
N LEU A 154 -8.99 5.26 8.35
CA LEU A 154 -8.85 6.32 9.36
C LEU A 154 -9.97 6.26 10.42
N TYR A 155 -11.22 6.12 9.97
CA TYR A 155 -12.40 6.07 10.82
C TYR A 155 -12.89 4.66 11.16
N ASN A 156 -12.05 3.61 11.04
CA ASN A 156 -12.43 2.21 11.26
C ASN A 156 -13.37 2.04 12.49
N PRO A 157 -14.57 1.47 12.29
CA PRO A 157 -15.70 1.53 13.24
C PRO A 157 -15.56 0.61 14.44
N SER A 158 -14.53 -0.22 14.49
CA SER A 158 -14.38 -1.23 15.54
C SER A 158 -14.00 -0.59 16.87
N ALA A 159 -14.75 -0.89 17.93
CA ALA A 159 -14.62 -0.22 19.23
C ALA A 159 -13.23 -0.37 19.89
N ASN A 160 -12.58 -1.52 19.65
CA ASN A 160 -11.25 -1.87 20.14
C ASN A 160 -10.25 -1.98 18.98
N ALA A 161 -10.37 -1.12 17.96
CA ALA A 161 -9.49 -1.17 16.80
C ALA A 161 -8.03 -0.89 17.16
N THR A 162 -7.12 -1.61 16.51
CA THR A 162 -5.68 -1.35 16.55
C THR A 162 -5.21 -0.69 15.25
N ALA A 163 -4.08 -0.01 15.31
CA ALA A 163 -3.36 0.44 14.12
C ALA A 163 -1.85 0.18 14.21
N ASP A 164 -1.25 -0.19 13.07
CA ASP A 164 0.18 -0.15 12.84
C ASP A 164 0.46 0.77 11.66
N CYS A 165 0.92 1.98 11.96
CA CYS A 165 1.26 3.01 10.98
C CYS A 165 2.77 3.04 10.76
N ARG A 166 3.25 2.69 9.58
CA ARG A 166 4.69 2.57 9.26
C ARG A 166 5.02 3.35 8.01
N VAL A 167 6.23 3.92 7.98
CA VAL A 167 6.80 4.36 6.71
C VAL A 167 7.35 3.13 6.01
N ALA A 168 6.81 2.83 4.84
CA ALA A 168 7.35 1.85 3.92
C ALA A 168 8.36 2.52 2.99
N THR A 169 9.54 1.91 2.85
CA THR A 169 10.59 2.33 1.93
C THR A 169 10.84 1.21 0.92
N CYS A 170 10.48 1.46 -0.33
CA CYS A 170 10.90 0.67 -1.48
C CYS A 170 12.28 1.13 -1.94
N THR A 171 13.15 0.19 -2.27
CA THR A 171 14.48 0.44 -2.86
C THR A 171 14.62 -0.38 -4.13
N LYS A 172 15.05 0.27 -5.21
CA LYS A 172 15.31 -0.32 -6.52
C LYS A 172 16.80 -0.20 -6.83
N SER A 173 17.45 -1.31 -7.18
CA SER A 173 18.86 -1.38 -7.53
C SER A 173 19.09 -2.19 -8.80
N ALA A 174 20.11 -1.83 -9.57
CA ALA A 174 20.64 -2.73 -10.60
C ALA A 174 21.28 -3.96 -9.91
N SER A 175 21.10 -5.14 -10.48
CA SER A 175 21.90 -6.30 -10.07
C SER A 175 23.36 -6.06 -10.43
N PRO A 176 24.33 -6.50 -9.61
CA PRO A 176 25.75 -6.43 -9.99
C PRO A 176 25.98 -7.27 -11.25
N GLY A 177 26.31 -6.62 -12.37
CA GLY A 177 26.88 -7.28 -13.54
C GLY A 177 28.27 -7.85 -13.24
N PRO A 178 28.82 -8.73 -14.09
CA PRO A 178 30.18 -9.23 -13.94
C PRO A 178 31.18 -8.06 -14.00
N THR A 179 31.90 -7.83 -12.90
CA THR A 179 32.76 -6.65 -12.70
C THR A 179 33.88 -6.56 -13.74
N PHE A 180 33.73 -5.64 -14.70
CA PHE A 180 34.82 -5.13 -15.51
C PHE A 180 34.96 -3.62 -15.31
N PHE A 181 36.15 -3.23 -14.85
CA PHE A 181 36.63 -1.90 -14.48
C PHE A 181 35.85 -0.67 -14.98
N SER A 182 35.25 0.09 -14.05
CA SER A 182 35.15 1.55 -14.12
C SER A 182 34.84 2.17 -12.75
N ASP A 183 35.82 2.85 -12.15
CA ASP A 183 35.58 3.78 -11.04
C ASP A 183 34.98 5.08 -11.59
N SER A 184 33.65 5.22 -11.58
CA SER A 184 32.96 6.52 -11.63
C SER A 184 31.45 6.37 -11.39
N ALA A 185 30.94 7.17 -10.44
CA ALA A 185 29.55 7.22 -9.99
C ALA A 185 29.03 5.92 -9.33
N SER A 186 28.71 6.02 -8.04
CA SER A 186 27.83 5.05 -7.38
C SER A 186 26.44 5.13 -8.01
N ASP A 187 25.95 4.02 -8.59
CA ASP A 187 24.54 3.87 -8.96
C ASP A 187 23.68 3.95 -7.69
N ALA A 188 23.26 5.17 -7.37
CA ALA A 188 22.51 5.45 -6.15
C ALA A 188 21.12 4.81 -6.28
N ALA A 189 20.86 3.78 -5.47
CA ALA A 189 19.61 3.03 -5.50
C ALA A 189 18.40 3.97 -5.40
N GLU A 190 17.50 3.89 -6.37
CA GLU A 190 16.27 4.68 -6.40
C GLU A 190 15.39 4.27 -5.21
N LYS A 191 14.76 5.24 -4.54
CA LYS A 191 13.91 5.01 -3.38
C LYS A 191 12.55 5.67 -3.53
N GLY A 192 11.53 4.96 -3.09
CA GLY A 192 10.14 5.43 -3.04
C GLY A 192 9.55 5.18 -1.66
N TYR A 193 8.75 6.11 -1.15
CA TYR A 193 8.31 6.14 0.24
C TYR A 193 6.78 6.22 0.35
N ALA A 194 6.19 5.57 1.34
CA ALA A 194 4.77 5.71 1.68
C ALA A 194 4.53 5.63 3.18
N LEU A 195 3.54 6.35 3.71
CA LEU A 195 2.92 5.98 5.00
C LEU A 195 1.82 4.97 4.74
N ILE A 196 1.89 3.82 5.43
CA ILE A 196 0.88 2.77 5.43
C ILE A 196 0.37 2.60 6.86
N CYS A 197 -0.94 2.72 7.09
CA CYS A 197 -1.58 2.35 8.35
C CYS A 197 -2.45 1.11 8.16
N LYS A 198 -1.99 -0.06 8.65
CA LYS A 198 -2.83 -1.26 8.78
C LYS A 198 -3.77 -1.03 9.97
N THR A 199 -5.08 -1.04 9.75
CA THR A 199 -6.08 -0.97 10.82
C THR A 199 -6.81 -2.30 10.97
N MET A 200 -7.00 -2.75 12.21
CA MET A 200 -7.49 -4.08 12.54
C MET A 200 -8.56 -4.05 13.64
N PRO A 201 -9.61 -4.89 13.58
CA PRO A 201 -9.97 -5.77 12.45
C PRO A 201 -10.40 -4.95 11.21
N THR A 202 -10.65 -5.60 10.08
CA THR A 202 -11.11 -4.91 8.86
C THR A 202 -12.36 -4.05 9.11
N ALA A 203 -12.37 -2.84 8.55
CA ALA A 203 -13.52 -1.95 8.59
C ALA A 203 -14.69 -2.47 7.74
N PHE A 204 -14.40 -3.25 6.70
CA PHE A 204 -15.39 -3.89 5.83
C PHE A 204 -15.76 -5.28 6.36
N LYS A 205 -16.71 -5.33 7.30
CA LYS A 205 -17.17 -6.59 7.95
C LYS A 205 -17.66 -7.65 6.96
N SER A 206 -18.32 -7.23 5.90
CA SER A 206 -18.64 -8.04 4.72
C SER A 206 -18.81 -7.12 3.52
N LYS A 207 -18.84 -7.68 2.30
CA LYS A 207 -19.06 -6.90 1.07
C LYS A 207 -20.45 -6.26 1.00
N ASP A 208 -21.43 -6.82 1.71
CA ASP A 208 -22.82 -6.35 1.75
C ASP A 208 -23.10 -5.34 2.87
N THR A 209 -22.17 -5.17 3.82
CA THR A 209 -22.33 -4.24 4.95
C THR A 209 -21.66 -2.91 4.64
N ALA A 210 -22.34 -1.79 4.92
CA ALA A 210 -21.73 -0.46 4.90
C ALA A 210 -20.62 -0.37 5.97
N PRO A 211 -19.50 0.34 5.71
CA PRO A 211 -18.40 0.43 6.67
C PRO A 211 -18.76 1.23 7.93
N PHE A 212 -19.86 1.99 7.94
CA PHE A 212 -20.31 2.78 9.08
C PHE A 212 -21.81 2.60 9.33
N THR A 213 -22.25 2.83 10.58
CA THR A 213 -23.66 3.12 10.87
C THR A 213 -23.99 4.57 10.55
N GLN A 214 -25.29 4.91 10.47
CA GLN A 214 -25.72 6.31 10.28
C GLN A 214 -25.20 7.23 11.39
N ASP A 215 -25.23 6.80 12.65
CA ASP A 215 -24.70 7.58 13.77
C ASP A 215 -23.19 7.82 13.64
N GLN A 216 -22.42 6.77 13.31
CA GLN A 216 -20.99 6.88 13.05
C GLN A 216 -20.71 7.88 11.92
N TRP A 217 -21.46 7.80 10.82
CA TRP A 217 -21.32 8.71 9.69
C TRP A 217 -21.69 10.16 10.03
N ASN A 218 -22.75 10.37 10.81
CA ASN A 218 -23.13 11.70 11.31
C ASN A 218 -21.97 12.33 12.10
N MET A 219 -21.33 11.55 12.97
CA MET A 219 -20.22 12.01 13.83
C MET A 219 -18.93 12.28 13.04
N ILE A 220 -18.62 11.46 12.02
CA ILE A 220 -17.54 11.76 11.06
C ILE A 220 -17.85 13.08 10.33
N THR A 221 -19.05 13.21 9.76
CA THR A 221 -19.49 14.42 9.03
C THR A 221 -19.33 15.68 9.87
N ALA A 222 -19.88 15.67 11.08
CA ALA A 222 -19.79 16.77 12.03
C ALA A 222 -18.35 17.20 12.35
N SER A 223 -17.44 16.24 12.57
CA SER A 223 -16.03 16.51 12.82
C SER A 223 -15.30 17.16 11.64
N LEU A 224 -15.81 17.00 10.42
CA LEU A 224 -15.22 17.51 9.19
C LEU A 224 -15.87 18.82 8.72
N THR A 225 -17.15 19.04 9.02
CA THR A 225 -17.90 20.28 8.67
C THR A 225 -17.92 21.31 9.79
N GLY A 226 -17.40 20.98 10.98
CA GLY A 226 -17.47 21.84 12.17
C GLY A 226 -18.88 21.96 12.76
N SER A 227 -19.80 21.07 12.37
CA SER A 227 -21.18 21.09 12.85
C SER A 227 -21.28 20.50 14.25
N THR A 228 -21.92 21.20 15.18
CA THR A 228 -22.14 20.68 16.54
C THR A 228 -23.26 19.64 16.54
N ILE A 229 -22.92 18.36 16.73
CA ILE A 229 -23.92 17.36 17.13
C ILE A 229 -24.33 17.66 18.56
N ALA A 230 -25.63 17.83 18.80
CA ALA A 230 -26.17 17.86 20.15
C ALA A 230 -25.78 16.55 20.86
N ALA A 231 -24.98 16.65 21.92
CA ALA A 231 -24.32 15.49 22.54
C ALA A 231 -25.34 14.52 23.15
N ALA A 232 -25.79 13.56 22.35
CA ALA A 232 -26.59 12.44 22.82
C ALA A 232 -25.69 11.54 23.70
N PRO A 233 -26.04 11.32 24.98
CA PRO A 233 -25.21 10.50 25.86
C PRO A 233 -25.13 9.08 25.31
N ARG A 234 -23.89 8.63 25.01
CA ARG A 234 -23.66 7.27 24.54
C ARG A 234 -23.78 6.28 25.69
N PHE A 235 -24.99 5.77 25.91
CA PHE A 235 -25.21 4.63 26.78
C PHE A 235 -24.59 3.38 26.14
N PHE A 236 -23.38 3.02 26.60
CA PHE A 236 -22.82 1.69 26.38
C PHE A 236 -23.71 0.67 27.10
N LEU A 237 -24.62 0.03 26.36
CA LEU A 237 -25.44 -1.06 26.87
C LEU A 237 -24.55 -2.29 27.12
N LEU A 238 -24.04 -2.39 28.35
CA LEU A 238 -23.42 -3.61 28.85
C LEU A 238 -24.48 -4.71 28.90
N VAL A 239 -24.36 -5.68 28.00
CA VAL A 239 -25.25 -6.85 27.97
C VAL A 239 -24.89 -7.75 29.15
N ILE A 240 -25.65 -7.63 30.24
CA ILE A 240 -25.55 -8.54 31.39
C ILE A 240 -26.13 -9.88 30.97
N SER A 241 -25.26 -10.87 30.74
CA SER A 241 -25.63 -12.26 30.52
C SER A 241 -26.14 -12.87 31.83
N ALA A 242 -27.47 -12.89 32.00
CA ALA A 242 -28.10 -13.63 33.08
C ALA A 242 -27.89 -15.14 32.89
N LEU A 243 -27.11 -15.78 33.77
CA LEU A 243 -27.09 -17.25 33.87
C LEU A 243 -28.44 -17.73 34.42
N GLY A 244 -29.35 -18.09 33.52
CA GLY A 244 -30.50 -18.92 33.84
C GLY A 244 -30.17 -20.38 33.56
N MET A 245 -29.98 -21.19 34.59
CA MET A 245 -30.11 -22.65 34.46
C MET A 245 -30.79 -23.23 35.69
N MET A 246 -31.90 -23.93 35.44
CA MET A 246 -32.83 -24.47 36.42
C MET A 246 -32.71 -25.99 36.48
N ILE A 247 -32.79 -26.52 37.70
CA ILE A 247 -33.29 -27.86 38.07
C ILE A 247 -32.50 -29.08 37.57
N LEU A 248 -31.88 -29.78 38.54
CA LEU A 248 -32.28 -31.14 38.94
C LEU A 248 -31.88 -31.41 40.39
#